data_AF-A0A365XPJ1-F1
#
_entry.id   AF-A0A365XPJ1-F1
#
_cell.length_a   1.000
_cell.length_b   1.000
_cell.length_c   1.000
_cell.angle_alpha   90.00
_cell.angle_beta   90.00
_cell.angle_gamma   90.00
#
_symmetry.space_group_name_H-M   'P 1'
#
loop_
_entity.id
_entity.type
_entity.pdbx_description
1 polymer ?
#
loop_
_entity_poly.entity_id
_entity_poly.type
_entity_poly.pdbx_seq_one_letter_code
_entity_poly.pdbx_strand_id
1 'polypeptide(L)'
;MSPEILHDQDYIEGLLHHTPNVIDDIYQRFASKEKRFILQKSGTVKDAAHIFEEALMDIYFYAQRHPLQVSSFEPFLQLLCKRIWERELERRGQRIAGMEAEENAALSRDDMLDIEDVLREGEKRRLAYSYYLQLSDSCKELLRWSLADHLQEDIAVETRIPVAELTNRRCDCYLSLFKDLEKKKPGMLSDEDLQASDRYLSGLMPETERKDFDARLKSDPALLLQVKRFDMFRQLLAQRVCKDTSRDELLHLLYSHRNAWFSPRDSTPTPIRNTVIFIAIFAAGVAVMMYISPWRKNIYKQFASTEMQVPDTDSLRVPAEIIQKFNRGHFSDAIMLLDKVLQQHPGNLYARYYRGVCKVDLNQLQPARTDLLQVYKESSDLRYEAAFYLALSYLKEGHKQECLDWLLKIPPQAANYLKVQKLIEELGG
;
A
#
# COMPACT_ATOMS: atom_id res chain seq x y z
N MET A 1 29.59 16.32 26.47
CA MET A 1 30.44 16.29 25.26
C MET A 1 30.00 17.44 24.39
N SER A 2 30.90 18.34 24.03
CA SER A 2 30.63 19.38 23.02
C SER A 2 30.27 18.69 21.70
N PRO A 3 29.30 19.19 20.91
CA PRO A 3 29.00 18.60 19.62
C PRO A 3 30.25 18.69 18.74
N GLU A 4 30.70 17.54 18.26
CA GLU A 4 31.79 17.42 17.30
C GLU A 4 31.37 18.19 16.03
N ILE A 5 32.21 19.10 15.54
CA ILE A 5 31.89 19.89 14.34
C ILE A 5 32.07 18.95 13.15
N LEU A 6 30.95 18.53 12.56
CA LEU A 6 30.93 17.81 11.28
C LEU A 6 31.40 18.74 10.16
N HIS A 7 32.31 18.23 9.33
CA HIS A 7 32.69 18.85 8.07
C HIS A 7 31.66 18.50 7.00
N ASP A 8 31.57 19.31 5.94
CA ASP A 8 30.58 19.12 4.87
C ASP A 8 30.66 17.73 4.20
N GLN A 9 31.88 17.19 4.04
CA GLN A 9 32.09 15.86 3.47
C GLN A 9 31.58 14.73 4.38
N ASP A 10 31.58 14.94 5.70
CA ASP A 10 31.16 13.93 6.67
C ASP A 10 29.67 13.56 6.49
N TYR A 11 28.85 14.44 5.92
CA TYR A 11 27.46 14.14 5.60
C TYR A 11 27.31 13.10 4.48
N ILE A 12 28.16 13.15 3.46
CA ILE A 12 28.18 12.15 2.37
C ILE A 12 28.67 10.82 2.92
N GLU A 13 29.75 10.84 3.72
CA GLU A 13 30.29 9.64 4.35
C GLU A 13 29.30 9.01 5.34
N GLY A 14 28.57 9.83 6.10
CA GLY A 14 27.53 9.36 7.01
C GLY A 14 26.36 8.68 6.29
N LEU A 15 25.98 9.17 5.10
CA LEU A 15 24.99 8.50 4.26
C LEU A 15 25.51 7.15 3.74
N LEU A 16 26.77 7.07 3.31
CA LEU A 16 27.38 5.85 2.78
C LEU A 16 27.59 4.77 3.86
N HIS A 17 27.88 5.17 5.10
CA HIS A 17 28.13 4.26 6.22
C HIS A 17 26.93 4.11 7.17
N HIS A 18 25.78 4.69 6.80
CA HIS A 18 24.54 4.70 7.59
C HIS A 18 24.71 5.20 9.03
N THR A 19 25.59 6.19 9.24
CA THR A 19 25.94 6.69 10.57
C THR A 19 24.75 7.43 11.20
N PRO A 20 24.10 6.89 12.25
CA PRO A 20 22.83 7.44 12.74
C PRO A 20 22.94 8.89 13.25
N ASN A 21 24.04 9.22 13.92
CA ASN A 21 24.28 10.58 14.44
C ASN A 21 24.43 11.62 13.31
N VAL A 22 25.07 11.24 12.19
CA VAL A 22 25.21 12.13 11.03
C VAL A 22 23.86 12.34 10.36
N ILE A 23 23.08 11.27 10.20
CA ILE A 23 21.73 11.35 9.64
C ILE A 23 20.83 12.23 10.52
N ASP A 24 20.88 12.08 11.84
CA ASP A 24 20.13 12.94 12.75
C ASP A 24 20.52 14.42 12.60
N ASP A 25 21.81 14.72 12.50
CA ASP A 25 22.32 16.08 12.30
C ASP A 25 21.92 16.66 10.92
N ILE A 26 21.89 15.84 9.85
CA ILE A 26 21.33 16.22 8.53
C ILE A 26 19.88 16.69 8.68
N TYR A 27 19.04 15.91 9.34
CA TYR A 27 17.64 16.29 9.54
C TYR A 27 17.51 17.52 10.45
N GLN A 28 18.30 17.58 11.53
CA GLN A 28 18.26 18.68 12.48
C GLN A 28 18.60 20.03 11.85
N ARG A 29 19.59 20.04 10.96
CA ARG A 29 20.06 21.27 10.31
C ARG A 29 19.24 21.66 9.10
N PHE A 30 18.93 20.70 8.23
CA PHE A 30 18.48 21.02 6.86
C PHE A 30 16.98 20.82 6.64
N ALA A 31 16.35 19.87 7.32
CA ALA A 31 14.97 19.48 7.02
C ALA A 31 13.95 20.64 7.22
N SER A 32 14.13 21.45 8.25
CA SER A 32 13.22 22.57 8.54
C SER A 32 13.29 23.69 7.49
N LYS A 33 14.49 23.96 6.95
CA LYS A 33 14.70 24.96 5.90
C LYS A 33 14.10 24.46 4.59
N GLU A 34 14.35 23.20 4.23
CA GLU A 34 13.76 22.58 3.04
C GLU A 34 12.23 22.51 3.10
N LYS A 35 11.67 22.09 4.24
CA LYS A 35 10.23 22.10 4.47
C LYS A 35 9.61 23.47 4.22
N ARG A 36 10.24 24.53 4.75
CA ARG A 36 9.77 25.90 4.55
C ARG A 36 9.81 26.29 3.07
N PHE A 37 10.91 25.96 2.38
CA PHE A 37 11.08 26.25 0.96
C PHE A 37 9.98 25.61 0.10
N ILE A 38 9.76 24.29 0.24
CA ILE A 38 8.76 23.55 -0.54
C ILE A 38 7.34 24.07 -0.27
N LEU A 39 7.01 24.36 0.99
CA LEU A 39 5.71 24.95 1.36
C LEU A 39 5.48 26.34 0.75
N GLN A 40 6.52 27.17 0.65
CA GLN A 40 6.45 28.48 -0.01
C GLN A 40 6.28 28.38 -1.53
N LYS A 41 6.60 27.22 -2.12
CA LYS A 41 6.60 26.97 -3.56
C LYS A 41 5.50 25.98 -3.96
N SER A 42 4.32 26.14 -3.37
CA SER A 42 3.10 25.37 -3.67
C SER A 42 3.17 23.88 -3.34
N GLY A 43 4.16 23.44 -2.56
CA GLY A 43 4.24 22.07 -2.06
C GLY A 43 3.52 21.87 -0.74
N THR A 44 3.32 20.61 -0.37
CA THR A 44 2.79 20.18 0.91
C THR A 44 3.90 19.68 1.83
N VAL A 45 3.57 19.43 3.11
CA VAL A 45 4.52 18.78 4.03
C VAL A 45 4.93 17.39 3.53
N LYS A 46 4.01 16.67 2.85
CA LYS A 46 4.30 15.37 2.25
C LYS A 46 5.26 15.50 1.06
N ASP A 47 5.08 16.52 0.23
CA ASP A 47 6.02 16.82 -0.85
C ASP A 47 7.39 17.13 -0.28
N ALA A 48 7.49 17.97 0.75
CA ALA A 48 8.77 18.30 1.37
C ALA A 48 9.48 17.07 1.95
N ALA A 49 8.74 16.19 2.63
CA ALA A 49 9.27 14.94 3.15
C ALA A 49 9.83 14.05 2.04
N HIS A 50 9.07 13.93 0.95
CA HIS A 50 9.44 13.11 -0.20
C HIS A 50 10.67 13.66 -0.93
N ILE A 51 10.69 14.97 -1.22
CA ILE A 51 11.80 15.62 -1.92
C ILE A 51 13.10 15.52 -1.12
N PHE A 52 13.03 15.75 0.20
CA PHE A 52 14.20 15.66 1.06
C PHE A 52 14.76 14.23 1.12
N GLU A 53 13.90 13.23 1.35
CA GLU A 53 14.30 11.82 1.36
C GLU A 53 14.82 11.37 -0.02
N GLU A 54 14.19 11.82 -1.11
CA GLU A 54 14.64 11.53 -2.47
C GLU A 54 16.01 12.12 -2.77
N ALA A 55 16.29 13.36 -2.35
CA ALA A 55 17.60 13.98 -2.53
C ALA A 55 18.70 13.22 -1.79
N LEU A 56 18.46 12.81 -0.53
CA LEU A 56 19.41 12.03 0.25
C LEU A 56 19.68 10.65 -0.37
N MET A 57 18.64 9.99 -0.88
CA MET A 57 18.79 8.71 -1.57
C MET A 57 19.54 8.87 -2.91
N ASP A 58 19.27 9.93 -3.67
CA ASP A 58 19.98 10.19 -4.93
C ASP A 58 21.48 10.43 -4.69
N ILE A 59 21.82 11.18 -3.63
CA ILE A 59 23.21 11.36 -3.18
C ILE A 59 23.84 10.01 -2.81
N TYR A 60 23.19 9.23 -1.96
CA TYR A 60 23.68 7.92 -1.52
C TYR A 60 24.01 7.01 -2.69
N PHE A 61 23.05 6.80 -3.60
CA PHE A 61 23.26 5.88 -4.72
C PHE A 61 24.32 6.37 -5.72
N TYR A 62 24.46 7.69 -5.89
CA TYR A 62 25.51 8.25 -6.75
C TYR A 62 26.89 8.07 -6.10
N ALA A 63 27.02 8.44 -4.82
CA ALA A 63 28.26 8.37 -4.06
C ALA A 63 28.78 6.93 -3.86
N GLN A 64 27.92 5.92 -3.93
CA GLN A 64 28.33 4.51 -3.94
C GLN A 64 29.17 4.12 -5.16
N ARG A 65 29.05 4.85 -6.27
CA ARG A 65 29.65 4.50 -7.57
C ARG A 65 30.66 5.52 -8.05
N HIS A 66 30.49 6.76 -7.62
CA HIS A 66 31.26 7.90 -8.06
C HIS A 66 31.84 8.59 -6.83
N PRO A 67 33.11 8.98 -6.83
CA PRO A 67 33.65 9.82 -5.77
C PRO A 67 32.91 11.17 -5.83
N LEU A 68 32.10 11.45 -4.81
CA LEU A 68 31.37 12.71 -4.66
C LEU A 68 32.05 13.53 -3.58
N GLN A 69 32.59 14.69 -3.97
CA GLN A 69 33.29 15.61 -3.06
C GLN A 69 32.51 16.92 -3.02
N VAL A 70 32.02 17.28 -1.84
CA VAL A 70 31.22 18.50 -1.67
C VAL A 70 32.04 19.56 -0.94
N SER A 71 32.11 20.75 -1.52
CA SER A 71 32.76 21.89 -0.85
C SER A 71 31.88 22.49 0.25
N SER A 72 30.56 22.44 0.06
CA SER A 72 29.56 22.82 1.05
C SER A 72 28.29 22.00 0.87
N PHE A 73 27.90 21.25 1.91
CA PHE A 73 26.81 20.29 1.80
C PHE A 73 25.43 20.96 1.81
N GLU A 74 25.25 22.02 2.60
CA GLU A 74 23.95 22.68 2.70
C GLU A 74 23.47 23.29 1.36
N PRO A 75 24.26 24.13 0.66
CA PRO A 75 23.85 24.67 -0.64
C PRO A 75 23.71 23.57 -1.69
N PHE A 76 24.53 22.52 -1.62
CA PHE A 76 24.45 21.37 -2.52
C PHE A 76 23.10 20.65 -2.37
N LEU A 77 22.74 20.29 -1.15
CA LEU A 77 21.49 19.61 -0.83
C LEU A 77 20.27 20.49 -1.19
N GLN A 78 20.32 21.79 -0.90
CA GLN A 78 19.25 22.72 -1.21
C GLN A 78 19.03 22.86 -2.71
N LEU A 79 20.09 23.04 -3.49
CA LEU A 79 19.96 23.12 -4.94
C LEU A 79 19.47 21.79 -5.53
N LEU A 80 19.93 20.64 -5.03
CA LEU A 80 19.42 19.35 -5.47
C LEU A 80 17.92 19.19 -5.18
N CYS A 81 17.46 19.50 -3.95
CA CYS A 81 16.04 19.46 -3.60
C CYS A 81 15.19 20.37 -4.49
N LYS A 82 15.68 21.60 -4.76
CA LYS A 82 15.06 22.55 -5.67
C LYS A 82 14.86 21.96 -7.07
N ARG A 83 15.91 21.37 -7.64
CA ARG A 83 15.85 20.72 -8.97
C ARG A 83 14.86 19.58 -9.01
N ILE A 84 14.83 18.74 -7.97
CA ILE A 84 13.87 17.64 -7.89
C ILE A 84 12.43 18.21 -7.83
N TRP A 85 12.20 19.24 -7.03
CA TRP A 85 10.88 19.87 -6.91
C TRP A 85 10.43 20.58 -8.19
N GLU A 86 11.33 21.27 -8.89
CA GLU A 86 11.05 21.89 -10.20
C GLU A 86 10.54 20.85 -11.19
N ARG A 87 11.22 19.71 -11.29
CA ARG A 87 10.81 18.61 -12.17
C ARG A 87 9.48 17.99 -11.75
N GLU A 88 9.22 17.92 -10.45
CA GLU A 88 7.94 17.45 -9.93
C GLU A 88 6.79 18.42 -10.28
N LEU A 89 7.02 19.73 -10.17
CA LEU A 89 6.07 20.76 -10.61
C LEU A 89 5.83 20.69 -12.12
N GLU A 90 6.87 20.50 -12.93
CA GLU A 90 6.75 20.32 -14.38
C GLU A 90 5.86 19.11 -14.73
N ARG A 91 6.03 17.98 -14.01
CA ARG A 91 5.14 16.80 -14.16
C ARG A 91 3.69 17.11 -13.78
N ARG A 92 3.47 18.03 -12.85
CA ARG A 92 2.13 18.53 -12.45
C ARG A 92 1.59 19.62 -13.40
N GLY A 93 2.33 20.00 -14.44
CA GLY A 93 1.96 21.07 -15.38
C GLY A 93 2.09 22.48 -14.80
N GLN A 94 2.89 22.65 -13.75
CA GLN A 94 3.16 23.92 -13.07
C GLN A 94 4.59 24.40 -13.39
N ARG A 95 4.81 25.71 -13.42
CA ARG A 95 6.15 26.30 -13.57
C ARG A 95 6.31 27.49 -12.64
N ILE A 96 7.42 27.55 -11.92
CA ILE A 96 7.78 28.66 -11.04
C ILE A 96 9.13 29.20 -11.52
N ALA A 97 9.23 30.52 -11.72
CA ALA A 97 10.47 31.16 -12.18
C ALA A 97 11.39 31.55 -11.01
N GLY A 98 12.72 31.49 -11.23
CA GLY A 98 13.73 32.17 -10.41
C GLY A 98 14.06 31.52 -9.05
N MET A 99 14.24 30.20 -8.99
CA MET A 99 14.45 29.48 -7.73
C MET A 99 15.92 29.30 -7.30
N GLU A 100 16.91 29.63 -8.15
CA GLU A 100 18.30 29.11 -8.05
C GLU A 100 19.40 30.13 -7.72
N ALA A 101 19.08 31.43 -7.69
CA ALA A 101 20.10 32.48 -7.78
C ALA A 101 21.06 32.56 -6.57
N GLU A 102 20.63 32.11 -5.40
CA GLU A 102 21.39 32.24 -4.15
C GLU A 102 22.38 31.08 -3.96
N GLU A 103 21.97 29.84 -4.23
CA GLU A 103 22.81 28.65 -4.06
C GLU A 103 23.86 28.54 -5.18
N ASN A 104 23.51 28.91 -6.42
CA ASN A 104 24.47 28.92 -7.53
C ASN A 104 25.68 29.84 -7.26
N ALA A 105 25.50 30.88 -6.43
CA ALA A 105 26.58 31.77 -6.04
C ALA A 105 27.47 31.20 -4.92
N ALA A 106 26.97 30.25 -4.14
CA ALA A 106 27.67 29.62 -3.02
C ALA A 106 28.42 28.33 -3.44
N LEU A 107 28.11 27.77 -4.61
CA LEU A 107 28.65 26.50 -5.09
C LEU A 107 29.80 26.68 -6.09
N SER A 108 30.76 25.77 -6.05
CA SER A 108 31.81 25.72 -7.07
C SER A 108 31.26 25.18 -8.40
N ARG A 109 32.06 25.33 -9.47
CA ARG A 109 31.69 24.74 -10.78
C ARG A 109 31.63 23.22 -10.74
N ASP A 110 32.48 22.60 -9.93
CA ASP A 110 32.55 21.15 -9.79
C ASP A 110 31.31 20.64 -9.02
N ASP A 111 30.92 21.30 -7.93
CA ASP A 111 29.69 20.96 -7.20
C ASP A 111 28.44 21.06 -8.10
N MET A 112 28.38 22.08 -8.97
CA MET A 112 27.25 22.23 -9.90
C MET A 112 27.18 21.07 -10.92
N LEU A 113 28.32 20.60 -11.42
CA LEU A 113 28.37 19.44 -12.32
C LEU A 113 27.94 18.16 -11.60
N ASP A 114 28.42 17.97 -10.37
CA ASP A 114 28.07 16.82 -9.54
C ASP A 114 26.56 16.78 -9.24
N ILE A 115 25.94 17.93 -8.93
CA ILE A 115 24.49 18.03 -8.74
C ILE A 115 23.76 17.59 -10.02
N GLU A 116 24.17 18.07 -11.19
CA GLU A 116 23.55 17.67 -12.46
C GLU A 116 23.66 16.17 -12.71
N ASP A 117 24.80 15.55 -12.38
CA ASP A 117 25.03 14.13 -12.57
C ASP A 117 24.24 13.27 -11.59
N VAL A 118 24.21 13.64 -10.30
CA VAL A 118 23.34 13.03 -9.27
C VAL A 118 21.88 13.05 -9.73
N LEU A 119 21.43 14.22 -10.17
CA LEU A 119 20.04 14.51 -10.55
C LEU A 119 19.66 13.80 -11.87
N ARG A 120 20.63 13.60 -12.78
CA ARG A 120 20.47 12.84 -14.04
C ARG A 120 20.43 11.33 -13.80
N GLU A 121 21.29 10.80 -12.93
CA GLU A 121 21.28 9.37 -12.60
C GLU A 121 20.05 8.97 -11.80
N GLY A 122 19.65 9.77 -10.81
CA GLY A 122 18.43 9.57 -10.04
C GLY A 122 17.17 9.51 -10.93
N GLU A 123 17.08 10.37 -11.94
CA GLU A 123 15.99 10.31 -12.92
C GLU A 123 15.98 9.04 -13.75
N LYS A 124 17.14 8.63 -14.27
CA LYS A 124 17.25 7.39 -15.05
C LYS A 124 16.83 6.20 -14.18
N ARG A 125 17.20 6.18 -12.90
CA ARG A 125 16.78 5.16 -11.92
C ARG A 125 15.27 5.16 -11.70
N ARG A 126 14.66 6.33 -11.46
CA ARG A 126 13.21 6.46 -11.31
C ARG A 126 12.45 6.01 -12.56
N LEU A 127 12.96 6.40 -13.72
CA LEU A 127 12.40 6.03 -15.01
C LEU A 127 12.48 4.51 -15.23
N ALA A 128 13.64 3.90 -15.04
CA ALA A 128 13.82 2.45 -15.15
C ALA A 128 12.84 1.67 -14.26
N TYR A 129 12.69 2.11 -13.01
CA TYR A 129 11.74 1.49 -12.09
C TYR A 129 10.28 1.70 -12.49
N SER A 130 9.93 2.85 -13.05
CA SER A 130 8.56 3.09 -13.52
C SER A 130 8.14 2.12 -14.63
N TYR A 131 9.08 1.74 -15.51
CA TYR A 131 8.85 0.71 -16.52
C TYR A 131 8.79 -0.69 -15.92
N TYR A 132 9.68 -0.97 -14.95
CA TYR A 132 9.63 -2.24 -14.22
C TYR A 132 8.28 -2.48 -13.53
N LEU A 133 7.66 -1.42 -12.98
CA LEU A 133 6.33 -1.52 -12.36
C LEU A 133 5.22 -1.92 -13.35
N GLN A 134 5.41 -1.72 -14.65
CA GLN A 134 4.44 -2.06 -15.70
C GLN A 134 4.55 -3.52 -16.16
N LEU A 135 5.63 -4.22 -15.81
CA LEU A 135 5.82 -5.64 -16.15
C LEU A 135 4.84 -6.55 -15.39
N SER A 136 4.63 -7.75 -15.93
CA SER A 136 3.94 -8.83 -15.22
C SER A 136 4.70 -9.23 -13.95
N ASP A 137 3.99 -9.77 -12.95
CA ASP A 137 4.62 -10.18 -11.68
C ASP A 137 5.69 -11.25 -11.90
N SER A 138 5.47 -12.15 -12.87
CA SER A 138 6.46 -13.16 -13.27
C SER A 138 7.75 -12.52 -13.81
N CYS A 139 7.65 -11.48 -14.66
CA CYS A 139 8.82 -10.77 -15.16
C CYS A 139 9.51 -9.92 -14.10
N LYS A 140 8.72 -9.29 -13.20
CA LYS A 140 9.27 -8.53 -12.06
C LYS A 140 10.15 -9.43 -11.20
N GLU A 141 9.62 -10.58 -10.79
CA GLU A 141 10.36 -11.55 -9.98
C GLU A 141 11.59 -12.07 -10.71
N LEU A 142 11.46 -12.48 -11.97
CA LEU A 142 12.60 -12.99 -12.74
C LEU A 142 13.73 -11.96 -12.87
N LEU A 143 13.41 -10.70 -13.20
CA LEU A 143 14.42 -9.64 -13.31
C LEU A 143 15.03 -9.29 -11.95
N ARG A 144 14.23 -9.25 -10.87
CA ARG A 144 14.71 -8.99 -9.51
C ARG A 144 15.78 -9.98 -9.06
N TRP A 145 15.54 -11.27 -9.32
CA TRP A 145 16.48 -12.34 -9.02
C TRP A 145 17.66 -12.37 -10.00
N SER A 146 17.45 -12.11 -11.28
CA SER A 146 18.49 -12.18 -12.31
C SER A 146 19.46 -11.00 -12.33
N LEU A 147 19.09 -9.87 -11.73
CA LEU A 147 19.93 -8.68 -11.62
C LEU A 147 20.84 -8.71 -10.38
N ALA A 148 20.56 -9.60 -9.43
CA ALA A 148 21.42 -9.88 -8.30
C ALA A 148 22.37 -11.05 -8.61
N ASP A 149 23.44 -11.18 -7.83
CA ASP A 149 24.43 -12.23 -7.99
C ASP A 149 23.93 -13.56 -7.41
N HIS A 150 23.06 -14.23 -8.16
CA HIS A 150 22.46 -15.52 -7.79
C HIS A 150 22.78 -16.60 -8.83
N LEU A 151 22.93 -17.85 -8.35
CA LEU A 151 23.10 -19.01 -9.20
C LEU A 151 21.83 -19.25 -10.02
N GLN A 152 21.98 -19.79 -11.24
CA GLN A 152 20.83 -20.05 -12.12
C GLN A 152 19.84 -21.05 -11.49
N GLU A 153 20.36 -22.00 -10.71
CA GLU A 153 19.58 -22.98 -9.96
C GLU A 153 18.69 -22.31 -8.90
N ASP A 154 19.23 -21.34 -8.16
CA ASP A 154 18.49 -20.60 -7.13
C ASP A 154 17.39 -19.74 -7.78
N ILE A 155 17.72 -19.05 -8.87
CA ILE A 155 16.76 -18.27 -9.64
C ILE A 155 15.64 -19.18 -10.15
N ALA A 156 15.96 -20.37 -10.65
CA ALA A 156 14.97 -21.33 -11.14
C ALA A 156 14.01 -21.80 -10.05
N VAL A 157 14.51 -22.08 -8.84
CA VAL A 157 13.71 -22.49 -7.69
C VAL A 157 12.74 -21.37 -7.28
N GLU A 158 13.25 -20.14 -7.12
CA GLU A 158 12.46 -19.01 -6.63
C GLU A 158 11.42 -18.54 -7.65
N THR A 159 11.78 -18.53 -8.94
CA THR A 159 10.87 -18.09 -10.02
C THR A 159 9.96 -19.21 -10.54
N ARG A 160 10.25 -20.47 -10.20
CA ARG A 160 9.60 -21.68 -10.75
C ARG A 160 9.73 -21.80 -12.26
N ILE A 161 10.83 -21.30 -12.82
CA ILE A 161 11.18 -21.38 -14.24
C ILE A 161 12.33 -22.36 -14.39
N PRO A 162 12.26 -23.38 -15.28
CA PRO A 162 13.38 -24.29 -15.51
C PRO A 162 14.65 -23.53 -15.93
N VAL A 163 15.82 -23.97 -15.45
CA VAL A 163 17.13 -23.34 -15.76
C VAL A 163 17.33 -23.13 -17.27
N ALA A 164 16.93 -24.12 -18.08
CA ALA A 164 17.04 -24.07 -19.54
C ALA A 164 16.19 -22.96 -20.19
N GLU A 165 15.13 -22.49 -19.53
CA GLU A 165 14.24 -21.43 -20.02
C GLU A 165 14.62 -20.03 -19.49
N LEU A 166 15.42 -19.94 -18.41
CA LEU A 166 15.67 -18.68 -17.70
C LEU A 166 16.19 -17.56 -18.62
N THR A 167 17.19 -17.86 -19.45
CA THR A 167 17.78 -16.86 -20.36
C THR A 167 16.75 -16.32 -21.35
N ASN A 168 15.96 -17.20 -21.97
CA ASN A 168 14.96 -16.78 -22.97
C ASN A 168 13.83 -15.98 -22.30
N ARG A 169 13.31 -16.47 -21.18
CA ARG A 169 12.29 -15.76 -20.40
C ARG A 169 12.77 -14.38 -19.93
N ARG A 170 14.03 -14.28 -19.52
CA ARG A 170 14.63 -13.02 -19.09
C ARG A 170 14.74 -12.04 -20.26
N CYS A 171 15.15 -12.52 -21.44
CA CYS A 171 15.17 -11.73 -22.66
C CYS A 171 13.78 -11.21 -23.03
N ASP A 172 12.74 -12.06 -22.96
CA ASP A 172 11.35 -11.65 -23.19
C ASP A 172 10.92 -10.53 -22.23
N CYS A 173 11.32 -10.61 -20.95
CA CYS A 173 11.03 -9.57 -19.97
C CYS A 173 11.74 -8.25 -20.30
N TYR A 174 13.00 -8.30 -20.76
CA TYR A 174 13.71 -7.10 -21.23
C TYR A 174 13.07 -6.51 -22.48
N LEU A 175 12.68 -7.34 -23.46
CA LEU A 175 11.97 -6.88 -24.65
C LEU A 175 10.64 -6.19 -24.28
N SER A 176 9.88 -6.78 -23.35
CA SER A 176 8.65 -6.17 -22.86
C SER A 176 8.91 -4.83 -22.17
N LEU A 177 9.99 -4.72 -21.40
CA LEU A 177 10.38 -3.50 -20.71
C LEU A 177 10.81 -2.40 -21.71
N PHE A 178 11.58 -2.76 -22.74
CA PHE A 178 12.09 -1.81 -23.73
C PHE A 178 11.00 -1.35 -24.72
N LYS A 179 10.04 -2.21 -25.05
CA LYS A 179 8.89 -1.84 -25.89
C LYS A 179 8.13 -0.61 -25.39
N ASP A 180 8.02 -0.44 -24.06
CA ASP A 180 7.38 0.73 -23.46
C ASP A 180 8.31 1.95 -23.31
N LEU A 181 9.63 1.73 -23.25
CA LEU A 181 10.66 2.77 -23.36
C LEU A 181 10.72 3.39 -24.77
N GLU A 182 10.49 2.57 -25.80
CA GLU A 182 10.71 2.89 -27.22
C GLU A 182 9.65 3.76 -27.87
N LYS A 183 8.45 3.88 -27.29
CA LYS A 183 7.44 4.85 -27.75
C LYS A 183 7.98 6.29 -27.81
N LYS A 184 9.19 6.56 -27.29
CA LYS A 184 9.81 7.89 -27.20
C LYS A 184 11.20 8.05 -27.84
N LYS A 185 11.98 7.04 -28.27
CA LYS A 185 13.33 7.22 -28.90
C LYS A 185 13.82 6.05 -29.81
N PRO A 186 14.48 6.33 -30.96
CA PRO A 186 15.12 5.31 -31.82
C PRO A 186 16.59 5.00 -31.44
N GLY A 187 17.02 3.72 -31.58
CA GLY A 187 18.41 3.27 -31.43
C GLY A 187 18.60 1.99 -30.59
N MET A 188 17.84 0.94 -30.89
CA MET A 188 17.75 -0.29 -30.08
C MET A 188 18.70 -1.40 -30.56
N LEU A 189 19.08 -2.29 -29.64
CA LEU A 189 19.64 -3.61 -29.94
C LEU A 189 18.60 -4.43 -30.72
N SER A 190 19.02 -5.22 -31.70
CA SER A 190 18.15 -6.28 -32.24
C SER A 190 17.83 -7.30 -31.14
N ASP A 191 16.76 -8.10 -31.31
CA ASP A 191 16.42 -9.16 -30.34
C ASP A 191 17.61 -10.11 -30.10
N GLU A 192 18.34 -10.45 -31.16
CA GLU A 192 19.57 -11.25 -31.10
C GLU A 192 20.68 -10.55 -30.31
N ASP A 193 20.90 -9.25 -30.57
CA ASP A 193 21.92 -8.48 -29.88
C ASP A 193 21.57 -8.24 -28.41
N LEU A 194 20.29 -8.10 -28.09
CA LEU A 194 19.81 -7.99 -26.71
C LEU A 194 20.05 -9.29 -25.94
N GLN A 195 19.71 -10.42 -26.54
CA GLN A 195 19.95 -11.74 -25.95
C GLN A 195 21.44 -12.01 -25.76
N ALA A 196 22.27 -11.72 -26.76
CA ALA A 196 23.72 -11.83 -26.66
C ALA A 196 24.29 -10.91 -25.57
N SER A 197 23.82 -9.67 -25.51
CA SER A 197 24.24 -8.69 -24.48
C SER A 197 23.83 -9.14 -23.08
N ASP A 198 22.63 -9.67 -22.89
CA ASP A 198 22.16 -10.19 -21.60
C ASP A 198 23.02 -11.36 -21.12
N ARG A 199 23.31 -12.32 -22.01
CA ARG A 199 24.18 -13.46 -21.69
C ARG A 199 25.61 -13.01 -21.37
N TYR A 200 26.14 -12.06 -22.15
CA TYR A 200 27.47 -11.49 -21.92
C TYR A 200 27.57 -10.79 -20.56
N LEU A 201 26.63 -9.89 -20.26
CA LEU A 201 26.60 -9.11 -19.01
C LEU A 201 26.30 -9.96 -17.78
N SER A 202 25.55 -11.05 -17.94
CA SER A 202 25.23 -11.99 -16.85
C SER A 202 26.29 -13.09 -16.67
N GLY A 203 27.37 -13.08 -17.45
CA GLY A 203 28.43 -14.09 -17.37
C GLY A 203 28.03 -15.49 -17.86
N LEU A 204 26.93 -15.62 -18.61
CA LEU A 204 26.39 -16.90 -19.11
C LEU A 204 26.85 -17.24 -20.54
N MET A 205 27.83 -16.50 -21.05
CA MET A 205 28.40 -16.71 -22.37
C MET A 205 29.68 -17.57 -22.24
N PRO A 206 29.76 -18.74 -22.91
CA PRO A 206 30.97 -19.57 -22.96
C PRO A 206 32.20 -18.78 -23.42
N GLU A 207 33.40 -19.15 -22.99
CA GLU A 207 34.62 -18.38 -23.26
C GLU A 207 34.90 -18.14 -24.75
N THR A 208 34.58 -19.11 -25.62
CA THR A 208 34.76 -18.98 -27.06
C THR A 208 33.82 -17.93 -27.65
N GLU A 209 32.52 -18.02 -27.34
CA GLU A 209 31.50 -17.08 -27.76
C GLU A 209 31.76 -15.67 -27.21
N ARG A 210 32.27 -15.60 -25.97
CA ARG A 210 32.63 -14.34 -25.31
C ARG A 210 33.76 -13.61 -26.05
N LYS A 211 34.80 -14.34 -26.49
CA LYS A 211 35.89 -13.75 -27.27
C LYS A 211 35.41 -13.20 -28.61
N ASP A 212 34.49 -13.91 -29.28
CA ASP A 212 33.91 -13.46 -30.54
C ASP A 212 33.05 -12.21 -30.34
N PHE A 213 32.24 -12.18 -29.26
CA PHE A 213 31.44 -11.02 -28.91
C PHE A 213 32.32 -9.82 -28.54
N ASP A 214 33.41 -10.02 -27.77
CA ASP A 214 34.39 -8.98 -27.47
C ASP A 214 35.04 -8.39 -28.73
N ALA A 215 35.37 -9.24 -29.72
CA ALA A 215 35.88 -8.78 -31.00
C ALA A 215 34.83 -7.96 -31.76
N ARG A 216 33.56 -8.40 -31.76
CA ARG A 216 32.44 -7.68 -32.37
C ARG A 216 32.23 -6.31 -31.73
N LEU A 217 32.24 -6.21 -30.40
CA LEU A 217 32.12 -4.94 -29.66
C LEU A 217 33.25 -3.96 -29.97
N LYS A 218 34.46 -4.45 -30.29
CA LYS A 218 35.57 -3.60 -30.74
C LYS A 218 35.38 -3.10 -32.17
N SER A 219 34.81 -3.94 -33.04
CA SER A 219 34.58 -3.61 -34.45
C SER A 219 33.33 -2.76 -34.69
N ASP A 220 32.36 -2.79 -33.76
CA ASP A 220 31.08 -2.08 -33.87
C ASP A 220 30.87 -1.11 -32.68
N PRO A 221 31.28 0.17 -32.83
CA PRO A 221 31.10 1.18 -31.78
C PRO A 221 29.63 1.46 -31.45
N ALA A 222 28.71 1.26 -32.40
CA ALA A 222 27.28 1.47 -32.18
C ALA A 222 26.72 0.39 -31.25
N LEU A 223 27.05 -0.88 -31.53
CA LEU A 223 26.71 -2.00 -30.65
C LEU A 223 27.32 -1.81 -29.25
N LEU A 224 28.60 -1.44 -29.15
CA LEU A 224 29.24 -1.16 -27.86
C LEU A 224 28.50 -0.09 -27.05
N LEU A 225 28.07 0.99 -27.71
CA LEU A 225 27.30 2.04 -27.05
C LEU A 225 25.93 1.53 -26.57
N GLN A 226 25.27 0.69 -27.36
CA GLN A 226 24.00 0.08 -26.98
C GLN A 226 24.14 -0.89 -25.81
N VAL A 227 25.16 -1.76 -25.81
CA VAL A 227 25.46 -2.66 -24.68
C VAL A 227 25.76 -1.87 -23.41
N LYS A 228 26.56 -0.79 -23.49
CA LYS A 228 26.83 0.09 -22.34
C LYS A 228 25.56 0.74 -21.78
N ARG A 229 24.64 1.16 -22.66
CA ARG A 229 23.35 1.72 -22.24
C ARG A 229 22.48 0.66 -21.55
N PHE A 230 22.46 -0.55 -22.10
CA PHE A 230 21.74 -1.68 -21.51
C PHE A 230 22.28 -2.03 -20.13
N ASP A 231 23.61 -2.12 -19.97
CA ASP A 231 24.27 -2.39 -18.69
C ASP A 231 23.97 -1.29 -17.66
N MET A 232 24.12 -0.02 -18.03
CA MET A 232 23.76 1.12 -17.16
C MET A 232 22.29 1.01 -16.69
N PHE A 233 21.37 0.67 -17.59
CA PHE A 233 19.97 0.50 -17.24
C PHE A 233 19.76 -0.65 -16.24
N ARG A 234 20.39 -1.81 -16.46
CA ARG A 234 20.35 -2.97 -15.55
C ARG A 234 20.84 -2.60 -14.15
N GLN A 235 21.97 -1.90 -14.06
CA GLN A 235 22.56 -1.48 -12.78
C GLN A 235 21.63 -0.52 -12.03
N LEU A 236 21.07 0.48 -12.71
CA LEU A 236 20.13 1.42 -12.09
C LEU A 236 18.85 0.72 -11.62
N LEU A 237 18.35 -0.24 -12.39
CA LEU A 237 17.19 -1.01 -11.97
C LEU A 237 17.52 -1.87 -10.74
N ALA A 238 18.66 -2.57 -10.75
CA ALA A 238 19.14 -3.43 -9.67
C ALA A 238 19.21 -2.67 -8.32
N GLN A 239 19.73 -1.44 -8.32
CA GLN A 239 19.78 -0.57 -7.12
C GLN A 239 18.43 -0.42 -6.41
N ARG A 240 17.31 -0.52 -7.14
CA ARG A 240 15.97 -0.32 -6.59
C ARG A 240 15.17 -1.61 -6.38
N VAL A 241 15.39 -2.63 -7.21
CA VAL A 241 14.58 -3.85 -7.15
C VAL A 241 15.24 -4.99 -6.39
N CYS A 242 16.57 -5.09 -6.45
CA CYS A 242 17.29 -6.16 -5.78
C CYS A 242 17.29 -5.93 -4.27
N LYS A 243 17.39 -7.03 -3.52
CA LYS A 243 17.53 -6.98 -2.07
C LYS A 243 18.90 -6.39 -1.73
N ASP A 244 18.91 -5.35 -0.92
CA ASP A 244 20.12 -4.65 -0.50
C ASP A 244 19.94 -4.25 0.96
N THR A 245 20.65 -4.95 1.86
CA THR A 245 20.50 -4.74 3.30
C THR A 245 21.02 -3.36 3.72
N SER A 246 22.05 -2.85 3.04
CA SER A 246 22.62 -1.52 3.29
C SER A 246 21.62 -0.43 2.95
N ARG A 247 21.04 -0.50 1.74
CA ARG A 247 19.98 0.43 1.33
C ARG A 247 18.77 0.35 2.26
N ASP A 248 18.33 -0.85 2.63
CA ASP A 248 17.15 -1.05 3.47
C ASP A 248 17.37 -0.48 4.89
N GLU A 249 18.58 -0.60 5.44
CA GLU A 249 18.99 0.03 6.70
C GLU A 249 18.93 1.56 6.62
N LEU A 250 19.52 2.17 5.58
CA LEU A 250 19.44 3.61 5.37
C LEU A 250 17.99 4.08 5.24
N LEU A 251 17.16 3.40 4.43
CA LEU A 251 15.74 3.73 4.28
C LEU A 251 14.99 3.67 5.62
N HIS A 252 15.29 2.69 6.47
CA HIS A 252 14.71 2.61 7.81
C HIS A 252 15.10 3.80 8.69
N LEU A 253 16.37 4.21 8.66
CA LEU A 253 16.84 5.41 9.37
C LEU A 253 16.10 6.65 8.86
N LEU A 254 16.14 6.92 7.55
CA LEU A 254 15.48 8.07 6.93
C LEU A 254 13.98 8.10 7.24
N TYR A 255 13.29 6.96 7.17
CA TYR A 255 11.86 6.86 7.47
C TYR A 255 11.54 7.26 8.92
N SER A 256 12.36 6.84 9.89
CA SER A 256 12.18 7.20 11.29
C SER A 256 12.28 8.72 11.51
N HIS A 257 13.29 9.37 10.93
CA HIS A 257 13.48 10.82 11.03
C HIS A 257 12.44 11.61 10.23
N ARG A 258 12.00 11.10 9.08
CA ARG A 258 10.93 11.71 8.28
C ARG A 258 9.66 11.93 9.10
N ASN A 259 9.25 10.91 9.86
CA ASN A 259 8.06 11.00 10.71
C ASN A 259 8.25 11.99 11.86
N ALA A 260 9.47 12.18 12.37
CA ALA A 260 9.76 13.17 13.40
C ALA A 260 9.73 14.62 12.86
N TRP A 261 10.35 14.88 11.71
CA TRP A 261 10.57 16.24 11.18
C TRP A 261 9.48 16.74 10.22
N PHE A 262 8.84 15.82 9.49
CA PHE A 262 7.82 16.12 8.50
C PHE A 262 6.42 15.63 8.88
N SER A 263 6.15 15.36 10.16
CA SER A 263 4.78 15.26 10.65
C SER A 263 4.05 16.59 10.42
N PRO A 264 2.81 16.59 9.88
CA PRO A 264 1.97 17.77 9.92
C PRO A 264 1.73 18.09 11.40
N ARG A 265 2.30 19.21 11.88
CA ARG A 265 1.78 19.83 13.10
C ARG A 265 0.42 20.38 12.69
N ASP A 266 -0.65 19.95 13.35
CA ASP A 266 -2.01 20.49 13.21
C ASP A 266 -2.07 21.95 13.71
N SER A 267 -1.33 22.85 13.07
CA SER A 267 -1.17 24.24 13.47
C SER A 267 -0.95 25.14 12.27
N THR A 268 -1.95 25.27 11.41
CA THR A 268 -2.16 26.52 10.65
C THR A 268 -3.63 26.92 10.76
N PRO A 269 -3.94 28.11 11.30
CA PRO A 269 -5.30 28.63 11.27
C PRO A 269 -5.55 29.16 9.86
N THR A 270 -6.26 28.39 9.02
CA THR A 270 -6.83 28.96 7.80
C THR A 270 -7.85 30.04 8.17
N PRO A 271 -7.96 31.16 7.43
CA PRO A 271 -8.92 32.21 7.74
C PRO A 271 -10.33 31.64 7.63
N ILE A 272 -10.89 31.37 8.81
CA ILE A 272 -12.11 30.60 9.11
C ILE A 272 -13.29 30.99 8.23
N ARG A 273 -13.36 32.22 7.72
CA ARG A 273 -14.52 32.69 6.97
C ARG A 273 -14.74 31.96 5.64
N ASN A 274 -13.69 31.71 4.85
CA ASN A 274 -13.88 31.09 3.53
C ASN A 274 -14.00 29.57 3.64
N THR A 275 -13.22 28.96 4.54
CA THR A 275 -13.33 27.53 4.86
C THR A 275 -14.67 27.22 5.53
N VAL A 276 -15.21 28.06 6.42
CA VAL A 276 -16.54 27.82 7.03
C VAL A 276 -17.65 27.95 6.00
N ILE A 277 -17.56 28.83 5.00
CA ILE A 277 -18.57 28.89 3.94
C ILE A 277 -18.52 27.64 3.05
N PHE A 278 -17.33 27.19 2.66
CA PHE A 278 -17.18 25.94 1.90
C PHE A 278 -17.56 24.71 2.73
N ILE A 279 -17.18 24.66 4.00
CA ILE A 279 -17.55 23.60 4.94
C ILE A 279 -19.05 23.64 5.22
N ALA A 280 -19.70 24.80 5.30
CA ALA A 280 -21.14 24.91 5.50
C ALA A 280 -21.92 24.48 4.26
N ILE A 281 -21.46 24.84 3.06
CA ILE A 281 -22.08 24.41 1.79
C ILE A 281 -21.86 22.91 1.58
N PHE A 282 -20.66 22.41 1.87
CA PHE A 282 -20.33 20.99 1.79
C PHE A 282 -21.07 20.18 2.86
N ALA A 283 -21.16 20.68 4.09
CA ALA A 283 -21.93 20.06 5.18
C ALA A 283 -23.43 20.11 4.90
N ALA A 284 -23.97 21.17 4.31
CA ALA A 284 -25.36 21.22 3.88
C ALA A 284 -25.62 20.25 2.71
N GLY A 285 -24.71 20.16 1.73
CA GLY A 285 -24.77 19.19 0.64
C GLY A 285 -24.67 17.74 1.12
N VAL A 286 -23.76 17.46 2.05
CA VAL A 286 -23.59 16.15 2.71
C VAL A 286 -24.78 15.84 3.61
N ALA A 287 -25.35 16.81 4.33
CA ALA A 287 -26.52 16.61 5.16
C ALA A 287 -27.77 16.32 4.30
N VAL A 288 -27.95 17.02 3.19
CA VAL A 288 -29.01 16.74 2.22
C VAL A 288 -28.78 15.38 1.54
N MET A 289 -27.55 15.05 1.19
CA MET A 289 -27.18 13.75 0.61
C MET A 289 -27.33 12.59 1.61
N MET A 290 -27.04 12.81 2.90
CA MET A 290 -27.27 11.86 4.00
C MET A 290 -28.76 11.72 4.35
N TYR A 291 -29.56 12.78 4.13
CA TYR A 291 -31.01 12.74 4.33
C TYR A 291 -31.73 12.01 3.17
N ILE A 292 -31.15 12.01 1.96
CA ILE A 292 -31.79 11.49 0.74
C ILE A 292 -31.20 10.14 0.25
N SER A 293 -30.01 9.69 0.71
CA SER A 293 -29.33 8.48 0.17
C SER A 293 -29.06 7.38 1.24
N PRO A 294 -29.16 6.08 0.90
CA PRO A 294 -29.46 4.99 1.84
C PRO A 294 -28.21 4.37 2.51
N TRP A 295 -27.35 5.17 3.13
CA TRP A 295 -26.15 4.69 3.85
C TRP A 295 -26.27 4.92 5.37
N ARG A 296 -27.30 4.35 6.01
CA ARG A 296 -27.23 4.12 7.46
C ARG A 296 -26.35 2.90 7.70
N LYS A 297 -25.32 3.04 8.54
CA LYS A 297 -24.54 1.91 9.09
C LYS A 297 -25.51 0.79 9.46
N ASN A 298 -25.31 -0.40 8.91
CA ASN A 298 -26.26 -1.50 9.05
C ASN A 298 -26.11 -2.13 10.44
N ILE A 299 -26.58 -1.43 11.49
CA ILE A 299 -26.48 -1.81 12.92
C ILE A 299 -26.85 -3.29 13.10
N TYR A 300 -27.85 -3.77 12.38
CA TYR A 300 -28.23 -5.18 12.32
C TYR A 300 -27.05 -6.15 12.13
N LYS A 301 -26.15 -5.91 11.16
CA LYS A 301 -25.02 -6.81 10.85
C LYS A 301 -23.99 -6.91 11.99
N GLN A 302 -23.87 -5.89 12.83
CA GLN A 302 -22.97 -5.87 13.98
C GLN A 302 -23.47 -6.77 15.12
N PHE A 303 -24.78 -6.98 15.21
CA PHE A 303 -25.42 -7.67 16.33
C PHE A 303 -25.98 -9.05 15.97
N ALA A 304 -26.20 -9.35 14.69
CA ALA A 304 -26.83 -10.59 14.20
C ALA A 304 -25.90 -11.82 14.12
N SER A 305 -24.62 -11.73 14.48
CA SER A 305 -23.65 -12.85 14.43
C SER A 305 -23.92 -13.88 15.54
N THR A 306 -24.85 -14.80 15.28
CA THR A 306 -25.02 -16.01 16.08
C THR A 306 -24.60 -17.20 15.22
N GLU A 307 -23.73 -18.05 15.75
CA GLU A 307 -23.42 -19.34 15.13
C GLU A 307 -24.44 -20.38 15.62
N MET A 308 -24.82 -21.28 14.73
CA MET A 308 -25.61 -22.44 15.09
C MET A 308 -24.71 -23.49 15.72
N GLN A 309 -25.03 -23.89 16.95
CA GLN A 309 -24.31 -24.91 17.69
C GLN A 309 -25.01 -26.28 17.56
N VAL A 310 -24.36 -27.35 17.98
CA VAL A 310 -25.02 -28.66 18.09
C VAL A 310 -25.75 -28.68 19.44
N PRO A 311 -27.07 -28.93 19.49
CA PRO A 311 -27.78 -28.98 20.76
C PRO A 311 -27.41 -30.25 21.54
N ASP A 312 -27.23 -30.10 22.85
CA ASP A 312 -26.83 -31.21 23.75
C ASP A 312 -27.96 -32.23 23.94
N THR A 313 -29.22 -31.82 23.77
CA THR A 313 -30.40 -32.66 23.93
C THR A 313 -30.77 -33.39 22.63
N ASP A 314 -30.84 -34.72 22.67
CA ASP A 314 -31.16 -35.56 21.51
C ASP A 314 -32.49 -35.20 20.82
N SER A 315 -33.51 -34.80 21.57
CA SER A 315 -34.83 -34.42 21.03
C SER A 315 -34.84 -33.10 20.26
N LEU A 316 -33.78 -32.29 20.38
CA LEU A 316 -33.62 -31.01 19.68
C LEU A 316 -32.61 -31.09 18.53
N ARG A 317 -31.94 -32.24 18.35
CA ARG A 317 -30.95 -32.42 17.29
C ARG A 317 -31.55 -32.20 15.91
N VAL A 318 -30.78 -31.50 15.08
CA VAL A 318 -31.07 -31.27 13.68
C VAL A 318 -29.94 -31.87 12.83
N PRO A 319 -30.18 -32.21 11.55
CA PRO A 319 -29.12 -32.68 10.67
C PRO A 319 -27.92 -31.71 10.62
N ALA A 320 -26.70 -32.25 10.67
CA ALA A 320 -25.47 -31.45 10.66
C ALA A 320 -25.35 -30.54 9.43
N GLU A 321 -25.96 -30.94 8.31
CA GLU A 321 -26.06 -30.12 7.10
C GLU A 321 -26.72 -28.75 7.35
N ILE A 322 -27.75 -28.70 8.22
CA ILE A 322 -28.43 -27.44 8.56
C ILE A 322 -27.49 -26.48 9.24
N ILE A 323 -26.72 -26.99 10.20
CA ILE A 323 -25.74 -26.22 10.97
C ILE A 323 -24.66 -25.66 10.03
N GLN A 324 -24.16 -26.49 9.12
CA GLN A 324 -23.17 -26.08 8.12
C GLN A 324 -23.70 -25.01 7.17
N LYS A 325 -24.93 -25.15 6.66
CA LYS A 325 -25.55 -24.17 5.77
C LYS A 325 -25.80 -22.85 6.47
N PHE A 326 -26.28 -22.89 7.71
CA PHE A 326 -26.50 -21.71 8.53
C PHE A 326 -25.20 -20.95 8.81
N ASN A 327 -24.15 -21.64 9.29
CA ASN A 327 -22.87 -21.01 9.64
C ASN A 327 -22.10 -20.47 8.42
N ARG A 328 -22.41 -20.96 7.20
CA ARG A 328 -21.90 -20.41 5.93
C ARG A 328 -22.74 -19.26 5.37
N GLY A 329 -23.82 -18.86 6.05
CA GLY A 329 -24.73 -17.81 5.61
C GLY A 329 -25.70 -18.22 4.49
N HIS A 330 -25.81 -19.51 4.17
CA HIS A 330 -26.74 -20.03 3.16
C HIS A 330 -28.16 -20.18 3.76
N PHE A 331 -28.76 -19.05 4.16
CA PHE A 331 -30.01 -19.03 4.93
C PHE A 331 -31.21 -19.59 4.17
N SER A 332 -31.28 -19.44 2.85
CA SER A 332 -32.36 -20.02 2.02
C SER A 332 -32.33 -21.54 2.05
N ASP A 333 -31.15 -22.13 1.91
CA ASP A 333 -30.95 -23.59 1.96
C ASP A 333 -31.25 -24.12 3.36
N ALA A 334 -30.80 -23.39 4.39
CA ALA A 334 -31.05 -23.74 5.78
C ALA A 334 -32.56 -23.76 6.08
N ILE A 335 -33.33 -22.76 5.63
CA ILE A 335 -34.80 -22.74 5.79
C ILE A 335 -35.44 -23.96 5.14
N MET A 336 -35.05 -24.34 3.91
CA MET A 336 -35.61 -25.50 3.23
C MET A 336 -35.46 -26.79 4.06
N LEU A 337 -34.28 -26.98 4.67
CA LEU A 337 -34.02 -28.15 5.51
C LEU A 337 -34.74 -28.05 6.87
N LEU A 338 -34.79 -26.86 7.47
CA LEU A 338 -35.50 -26.60 8.73
C LEU A 338 -37.01 -26.80 8.59
N ASP A 339 -37.59 -26.46 7.43
CA ASP A 339 -39.00 -26.72 7.13
C ASP A 339 -39.30 -28.22 7.11
N LYS A 340 -38.40 -29.05 6.56
CA LYS A 340 -38.53 -30.52 6.61
C LYS A 340 -38.50 -31.03 8.05
N VAL A 341 -37.60 -30.50 8.88
CA VAL A 341 -37.54 -30.86 10.32
C VAL A 341 -38.84 -30.49 11.02
N LEU A 342 -39.38 -29.30 10.77
CA LEU A 342 -40.60 -28.83 11.43
C LEU A 342 -41.88 -29.50 10.90
N GLN A 343 -41.87 -30.05 9.69
CA GLN A 343 -42.95 -30.91 9.19
C GLN A 343 -43.00 -32.24 9.93
N GLN A 344 -41.84 -32.83 10.24
CA GLN A 344 -41.74 -34.10 10.97
C GLN A 344 -41.89 -33.91 12.47
N HIS A 345 -41.36 -32.83 13.01
CA HIS A 345 -41.34 -32.50 14.43
C HIS A 345 -41.79 -31.05 14.66
N PRO A 346 -43.11 -30.77 14.60
CA PRO A 346 -43.64 -29.42 14.81
C PRO A 346 -43.31 -28.80 16.17
N GLY A 347 -42.94 -29.60 17.17
CA GLY A 347 -42.54 -29.14 18.51
C GLY A 347 -41.06 -28.76 18.64
N ASN A 348 -40.24 -28.90 17.59
CA ASN A 348 -38.80 -28.62 17.70
C ASN A 348 -38.53 -27.10 17.74
N LEU A 349 -38.43 -26.55 18.95
CA LEU A 349 -38.20 -25.13 19.19
C LEU A 349 -36.82 -24.64 18.72
N TYR A 350 -35.82 -25.53 18.70
CA TYR A 350 -34.48 -25.23 18.20
C TYR A 350 -34.50 -24.97 16.69
N ALA A 351 -35.13 -25.87 15.92
CA ALA A 351 -35.32 -25.71 14.49
C ALA A 351 -36.19 -24.47 14.17
N ARG A 352 -37.25 -24.23 14.95
CA ARG A 352 -38.10 -23.04 14.78
C ARG A 352 -37.34 -21.75 15.02
N TYR A 353 -36.50 -21.69 16.05
CA TYR A 353 -35.65 -20.54 16.35
C TYR A 353 -34.73 -20.18 15.18
N TYR A 354 -33.93 -21.15 14.72
CA TYR A 354 -32.99 -20.90 13.61
C TYR A 354 -33.71 -20.59 12.29
N ARG A 355 -34.90 -21.15 12.05
CA ARG A 355 -35.72 -20.76 10.89
C ARG A 355 -36.16 -19.30 10.99
N GLY A 356 -36.56 -18.87 12.19
CA GLY A 356 -36.85 -17.47 12.50
C GLY A 356 -35.65 -16.57 12.22
N VAL A 357 -34.46 -16.92 12.71
CA VAL A 357 -33.21 -16.17 12.47
C VAL A 357 -32.90 -16.04 10.97
N CYS A 358 -32.91 -17.15 10.22
CA CYS A 358 -32.70 -17.13 8.77
C CYS A 358 -33.68 -16.19 8.05
N LYS A 359 -34.96 -16.18 8.48
CA LYS A 359 -35.98 -15.30 7.91
C LYS A 359 -35.72 -13.82 8.25
N VAL A 360 -35.21 -13.51 9.44
CA VAL A 360 -34.76 -12.14 9.75
C VAL A 360 -33.62 -11.74 8.80
N ASP A 361 -32.64 -12.61 8.57
CA ASP A 361 -31.52 -12.33 7.66
C ASP A 361 -31.98 -12.09 6.21
N LEU A 362 -32.91 -12.91 5.71
CA LEU A 362 -33.52 -12.78 4.39
C LEU A 362 -34.61 -11.70 4.28
N ASN A 363 -34.77 -10.85 5.30
CA ASN A 363 -35.74 -9.76 5.34
C ASN A 363 -37.23 -10.21 5.26
N GLN A 364 -37.52 -11.46 5.64
CA GLN A 364 -38.87 -12.02 5.77
C GLN A 364 -39.40 -11.80 7.19
N LEU A 365 -39.60 -10.54 7.57
CA LEU A 365 -39.69 -10.14 8.98
C LEU A 365 -40.98 -10.60 9.67
N GLN A 366 -42.13 -10.53 9.01
CA GLN A 366 -43.39 -11.00 9.60
C GLN A 366 -43.39 -12.53 9.85
N PRO A 367 -43.03 -13.39 8.87
CA PRO A 367 -42.85 -14.82 9.13
C PRO A 367 -41.78 -15.14 10.18
N ALA A 368 -40.70 -14.35 10.24
CA ALA A 368 -39.66 -14.51 11.26
C ALA A 368 -40.20 -14.25 12.66
N ARG A 369 -40.96 -13.16 12.84
CA ARG A 369 -41.55 -12.78 14.11
C ARG A 369 -42.52 -13.84 14.61
N THR A 370 -43.29 -14.47 13.73
CA THR A 370 -44.18 -15.59 14.10
C THR A 370 -43.39 -16.75 14.72
N ASP A 371 -42.30 -17.18 14.06
CA ASP A 371 -41.46 -18.27 14.56
C ASP A 371 -40.79 -17.90 15.89
N LEU A 372 -40.19 -16.71 15.97
CA LEU A 372 -39.47 -16.26 17.16
C LEU A 372 -40.39 -15.98 18.34
N LEU A 373 -41.61 -15.47 18.11
CA LEU A 373 -42.59 -15.25 19.17
C LEU A 373 -43.05 -16.56 19.79
N GLN A 374 -43.17 -17.62 18.99
CA GLN A 374 -43.50 -18.94 19.53
C GLN A 374 -42.35 -19.48 20.39
N VAL A 375 -41.09 -19.36 19.93
CA VAL A 375 -39.92 -19.75 20.73
C VAL A 375 -39.81 -18.94 22.02
N TYR A 376 -40.07 -17.64 21.97
CA TYR A 376 -40.07 -16.76 23.16
C TYR A 376 -41.09 -17.23 24.22
N LYS A 377 -42.26 -17.70 23.80
CA LYS A 377 -43.32 -18.17 24.71
C LYS A 377 -43.04 -19.55 25.28
N GLU A 378 -42.55 -20.47 24.45
CA GLU A 378 -42.52 -21.91 24.75
C GLU A 378 -41.14 -22.41 25.22
N SER A 379 -40.04 -21.74 24.85
CA SER A 379 -38.68 -22.15 25.23
C SER A 379 -38.25 -21.50 26.55
N SER A 380 -37.54 -22.23 27.40
CA SER A 380 -36.75 -21.68 28.52
C SER A 380 -35.36 -21.24 28.05
N ASP A 381 -34.73 -22.07 27.23
CA ASP A 381 -33.29 -21.97 26.94
C ASP A 381 -32.97 -20.99 25.80
N LEU A 382 -33.93 -20.77 24.88
CA LEU A 382 -33.78 -19.87 23.73
C LEU A 382 -34.65 -18.61 23.86
N ARG A 383 -35.30 -18.42 25.02
CA ARG A 383 -36.30 -17.36 25.21
C ARG A 383 -35.72 -15.99 24.88
N TYR A 384 -34.58 -15.68 25.47
CA TYR A 384 -34.00 -14.35 25.41
C TYR A 384 -33.23 -14.12 24.12
N GLU A 385 -32.71 -15.18 23.51
CA GLU A 385 -32.16 -15.22 22.16
C GLU A 385 -33.25 -14.91 21.14
N ALA A 386 -34.44 -15.50 21.29
CA ALA A 386 -35.60 -15.21 20.44
C ALA A 386 -36.10 -13.77 20.62
N ALA A 387 -36.16 -13.26 21.86
CA ALA A 387 -36.49 -11.86 22.14
C ALA A 387 -35.50 -10.89 21.46
N PHE A 388 -34.22 -11.22 21.46
CA PHE A 388 -33.20 -10.41 20.81
C PHE A 388 -33.37 -10.36 19.28
N TYR A 389 -33.62 -11.50 18.64
CA TYR A 389 -33.89 -11.52 17.20
C TYR A 389 -35.25 -10.89 16.83
N LEU A 390 -36.24 -10.92 17.74
CA LEU A 390 -37.46 -10.13 17.58
C LEU A 390 -37.13 -8.64 17.57
N ALA A 391 -36.32 -8.15 18.51
CA ALA A 391 -35.86 -6.76 18.51
C ALA A 391 -35.12 -6.39 17.21
N LEU A 392 -34.18 -7.24 16.77
CA LEU A 392 -33.45 -7.03 15.51
C LEU A 392 -34.37 -6.99 14.28
N SER A 393 -35.46 -7.76 14.29
CA SER A 393 -36.46 -7.72 13.21
C SER A 393 -37.19 -6.37 13.15
N TYR A 394 -37.49 -5.73 14.28
CA TYR A 394 -38.08 -4.37 14.33
C TYR A 394 -37.06 -3.31 13.94
N LEU A 395 -35.81 -3.48 14.38
CA LEU A 395 -34.71 -2.62 13.96
C LEU A 395 -34.54 -2.58 12.43
N LYS A 396 -34.68 -3.73 11.75
CA LYS A 396 -34.62 -3.82 10.28
C LYS A 396 -35.74 -3.07 9.56
N GLU A 397 -36.92 -2.94 10.16
CA GLU A 397 -38.01 -2.11 9.61
C GLU A 397 -37.89 -0.63 10.00
N GLY A 398 -36.93 -0.27 10.86
CA GLY A 398 -36.81 1.09 11.41
C GLY A 398 -37.73 1.38 12.61
N HIS A 399 -38.39 0.36 13.15
CA HIS A 399 -39.29 0.41 14.30
C HIS A 399 -38.49 0.42 15.61
N LYS A 400 -37.90 1.57 15.93
CA LYS A 400 -36.96 1.73 17.06
C LYS A 400 -37.62 1.51 18.42
N GLN A 401 -38.87 1.95 18.59
CA GLN A 401 -39.58 1.82 19.87
C GLN A 401 -39.87 0.35 20.17
N GLU A 402 -40.40 -0.38 19.19
CA GLU A 402 -40.69 -1.81 19.32
C GLU A 402 -39.42 -2.64 19.50
N CYS A 403 -38.32 -2.22 18.87
CA CYS A 403 -36.99 -2.80 19.13
C CYS A 403 -36.63 -2.66 20.62
N LEU A 404 -36.71 -1.45 21.19
CA LEU A 404 -36.43 -1.21 22.61
C LEU A 404 -37.37 -1.99 23.53
N ASP A 405 -38.67 -2.05 23.22
CA ASP A 405 -39.66 -2.80 23.99
C ASP A 405 -39.31 -4.30 24.08
N TRP A 406 -38.71 -4.87 23.03
CA TRP A 406 -38.24 -6.26 23.05
C TRP A 406 -36.91 -6.44 23.78
N LEU A 407 -35.98 -5.48 23.65
CA LEU A 407 -34.70 -5.51 24.37
C LEU A 407 -34.89 -5.42 25.89
N LEU A 408 -35.81 -4.59 26.35
CA LEU A 408 -36.12 -4.40 27.77
C LEU A 408 -36.76 -5.63 28.43
N LYS A 409 -37.23 -6.62 27.65
CA LYS A 409 -37.75 -7.90 28.18
C LYS A 409 -36.65 -8.91 28.50
N ILE A 410 -35.40 -8.63 28.13
CA ILE A 410 -34.26 -9.52 28.36
C ILE A 410 -33.60 -9.14 29.69
N PRO A 411 -33.62 -10.02 30.70
CA PRO A 411 -33.11 -9.70 32.03
C PRO A 411 -31.57 -9.78 32.09
N PRO A 412 -30.94 -9.15 33.10
CA PRO A 412 -29.49 -9.15 33.26
C PRO A 412 -28.81 -10.52 33.33
N GLN A 413 -29.56 -11.55 33.74
CA GLN A 413 -29.06 -12.93 33.87
C GLN A 413 -29.03 -13.69 32.54
N ALA A 414 -29.60 -13.13 31.46
CA ALA A 414 -29.61 -13.78 30.15
C ALA A 414 -28.20 -13.80 29.53
N ALA A 415 -27.83 -14.91 28.88
CA ALA A 415 -26.50 -15.08 28.28
C ALA A 415 -26.17 -14.00 27.23
N ASN A 416 -27.19 -13.48 26.54
CA ASN A 416 -27.05 -12.44 25.53
C ASN A 416 -27.17 -11.01 26.06
N TYR A 417 -27.27 -10.78 27.38
CA TYR A 417 -27.53 -9.45 27.95
C TYR A 417 -26.44 -8.40 27.62
N LEU A 418 -25.18 -8.81 27.50
CA LEU A 418 -24.11 -7.90 27.05
C LEU A 418 -24.33 -7.38 25.62
N LYS A 419 -24.93 -8.19 24.73
CA LYS A 419 -25.31 -7.74 23.38
C LYS A 419 -26.48 -6.76 23.43
N VAL A 420 -27.41 -6.96 24.38
CA VAL A 420 -28.57 -6.08 24.61
C VAL A 420 -28.12 -4.69 25.05
N GLN A 421 -27.24 -4.58 26.05
CA GLN A 421 -26.76 -3.28 26.56
C GLN A 421 -26.07 -2.47 25.45
N LYS A 422 -25.17 -3.10 24.70
CA LYS A 422 -24.49 -2.46 23.57
C LYS A 422 -25.47 -1.98 22.49
N LEU A 423 -26.50 -2.78 22.18
CA LEU A 423 -27.49 -2.36 21.19
C LEU A 423 -28.36 -1.21 21.71
N ILE A 424 -28.72 -1.18 22.99
CA ILE A 424 -29.46 -0.05 23.58
C ILE A 424 -28.62 1.23 23.55
N GLU A 425 -27.33 1.16 23.87
CA GLU A 425 -26.40 2.30 23.77
C GLU A 425 -26.30 2.84 22.34
N GLU A 426 -26.15 1.97 21.34
CA GLU A 426 -26.13 2.33 19.90
C GLU A 426 -27.47 2.89 19.40
N LEU A 427 -28.58 2.55 20.06
CA LEU A 427 -29.87 3.16 19.79
C LEU A 427 -30.05 4.48 20.55
N GLY A 428 -29.28 4.77 21.59
CA GLY A 428 -29.39 5.98 22.42
C GLY A 428 -28.52 7.14 21.93
N GLY A 429 -27.39 6.86 21.29
CA GLY A 429 -26.55 7.83 20.58
C GLY A 429 -27.10 8.21 19.22
#